data_AF-A0A015MML4-F1
#
_entry.id   AF-A0A015MML4-F1
#
_cell.length_a   1.000
_cell.length_b   1.000
_cell.length_c   1.000
_cell.angle_alpha   90.00
_cell.angle_beta   90.00
_cell.angle_gamma   90.00
#
_symmetry.space_group_name_H-M   'P 1'
#
loop_
_entity.id
_entity.type
_entity.pdbx_description
1 polymer ?
#
loop_
_entity_poly.entity_id
_entity_poly.type
_entity_poly.pdbx_seq_one_letter_code
_entity_poly.pdbx_strand_id
1 'polypeptide(L)'
;MLGITGQLSLYGNCPDCKRQRTTAAWCKTCDIATLKENFRNWTSGHYKIDELIRYTQLNANESMDYLEWIDFDQFDLVENTRKQGAYSSIYSAIWMEGPVWNLDEEAEILSPSKLRYYGTLMQYN
;
A
#
# COMPACT_ATOMS: atom_id res chain seq x y z
N MET A 1 -20.75 -6.19 41.39
CA MET A 1 -20.11 -5.56 40.22
C MET A 1 -18.83 -6.32 39.91
N LEU A 2 -18.83 -7.14 38.86
CA LEU A 2 -17.59 -7.69 38.29
C LEU A 2 -17.51 -7.16 36.86
N GLY A 3 -16.50 -6.34 36.63
CA GLY A 3 -16.23 -5.69 35.35
C GLY A 3 -15.65 -6.70 34.36
N ILE A 4 -16.23 -6.74 33.16
CA ILE A 4 -15.63 -7.41 32.02
C ILE A 4 -15.40 -6.33 30.97
N THR A 5 -14.29 -5.61 31.07
CA THR A 5 -13.74 -4.86 29.93
C THR A 5 -13.02 -5.86 29.02
N GLY A 6 -13.78 -6.80 28.46
CA GLY A 6 -13.31 -7.68 27.40
C GLY A 6 -13.49 -6.93 26.10
N GLN A 7 -12.43 -6.31 25.59
CA GLN A 7 -12.43 -5.67 24.28
C GLN A 7 -12.83 -6.73 23.25
N LEU A 8 -14.04 -6.62 22.70
CA LEU A 8 -14.55 -7.58 21.71
C LEU A 8 -13.57 -7.59 20.53
N SER A 9 -12.91 -8.71 20.30
CA SER A 9 -12.00 -8.88 19.17
C SER A 9 -12.82 -9.03 17.89
N LEU A 10 -13.18 -7.90 17.29
CA LEU A 10 -13.99 -7.83 16.06
C LEU A 10 -13.40 -8.62 14.88
N TYR A 11 -12.06 -8.77 14.82
CA TYR A 11 -11.36 -9.29 13.64
C TYR A 11 -10.58 -10.59 13.87
N GLY A 12 -10.70 -11.18 15.07
CA GLY A 12 -10.02 -12.42 15.43
C GLY A 12 -8.50 -12.30 15.62
N ASN A 13 -7.84 -13.46 15.72
CA ASN A 13 -6.39 -13.57 15.91
C ASN A 13 -5.68 -13.86 14.59
N CYS A 14 -4.47 -13.32 14.43
CA CYS A 14 -3.59 -13.57 13.30
C CYS A 14 -3.19 -15.06 13.26
N PRO A 15 -3.26 -15.72 12.09
CA PRO A 15 -2.87 -17.13 11.96
C PRO A 15 -1.38 -17.37 12.27
N ASP A 16 -0.50 -16.40 11.99
CA ASP A 16 0.95 -16.57 12.14
C ASP A 16 1.42 -16.32 13.57
N CYS A 17 1.12 -15.15 14.14
CA CYS A 17 1.63 -14.75 15.46
C CYS A 17 0.66 -14.94 16.62
N LYS A 18 -0.58 -15.38 16.34
CA LYS A 18 -1.67 -15.59 17.32
C LYS A 18 -2.11 -14.35 18.13
N ARG A 19 -1.59 -13.15 17.80
CA ARG A 19 -2.05 -11.88 18.38
C ARG A 19 -3.33 -11.41 17.72
N GLN A 20 -4.11 -10.60 18.42
CA GLN A 20 -5.32 -9.99 17.88
C GLN A 20 -4.99 -9.12 16.65
N ARG A 21 -5.77 -9.27 15.59
CA ARG A 21 -5.67 -8.42 14.39
C ARG A 21 -6.29 -7.05 14.65
N THR A 22 -5.79 -6.05 13.93
CA THR A 22 -6.34 -4.69 13.99
C THR A 22 -7.53 -4.55 13.04
N THR A 23 -7.50 -5.25 11.89
CA THR A 23 -8.61 -5.36 10.94
C THR A 23 -8.69 -6.79 10.39
N ALA A 24 -9.72 -7.11 9.61
CA ALA A 24 -9.90 -8.43 9.01
C ALA A 24 -8.70 -8.86 8.16
N ALA A 25 -8.03 -7.93 7.49
CA ALA A 25 -6.87 -8.18 6.62
C ALA A 25 -5.52 -7.77 7.21
N TRP A 26 -5.45 -7.15 8.40
CA TRP A 26 -4.20 -6.58 8.94
C TRP A 26 -3.86 -7.07 10.36
N CYS A 27 -2.69 -7.67 10.49
CA CYS A 27 -1.96 -7.87 11.74
C CYS A 27 -0.76 -6.92 11.82
N LYS A 28 -0.91 -5.84 12.60
CA LYS A 28 0.11 -4.81 12.80
C LYS A 28 1.52 -5.34 13.11
N THR A 29 1.64 -6.45 13.85
CA THR A 29 2.98 -7.02 14.13
C THR A 29 3.57 -7.70 12.90
N CYS A 30 2.82 -8.62 12.26
CA CYS A 30 3.33 -9.41 11.14
C CYS A 30 3.53 -8.55 9.90
N ASP A 31 2.53 -7.75 9.52
CA ASP A 31 2.57 -7.01 8.26
C ASP A 31 3.66 -5.93 8.27
N ILE A 32 3.84 -5.22 9.39
CA ILE A 32 4.96 -4.28 9.55
C ILE A 32 6.31 -5.00 9.50
N ALA A 33 6.41 -6.22 10.03
CA ALA A 33 7.64 -7.00 9.95
C ALA A 33 7.95 -7.38 8.49
N THR A 34 6.96 -7.86 7.74
CA THR A 34 7.07 -8.15 6.30
C THR A 34 7.49 -6.91 5.50
N LEU A 35 6.87 -5.75 5.76
CA LEU A 35 7.25 -4.49 5.11
C LEU A 35 8.71 -4.12 5.41
N LYS A 36 9.14 -4.23 6.68
CA LYS A 36 10.53 -3.95 7.10
C LYS A 36 11.55 -4.84 6.39
N GLU A 37 11.25 -6.12 6.20
CA GLU A 37 12.13 -7.05 5.48
C GLU A 37 12.33 -6.62 4.02
N ASN A 38 11.28 -6.08 3.41
CA ASN A 38 11.31 -5.57 2.03
C ASN A 38 12.00 -4.21 1.86
N PHE A 39 12.36 -3.48 2.91
CA PHE A 39 13.00 -2.15 2.79
C PHE A 39 14.33 -2.16 2.04
N ARG A 40 15.00 -3.32 1.96
CA ARG A 40 16.26 -3.49 1.22
C ARG A 40 16.05 -3.85 -0.25
N ASN A 41 14.83 -4.23 -0.63
CA ASN A 41 14.50 -4.72 -1.97
C ASN A 41 14.09 -3.59 -2.91
N TRP A 42 13.91 -2.37 -2.40
CA TRP A 42 13.54 -1.21 -3.20
C TRP A 42 14.16 0.09 -2.68
N THR A 43 14.31 1.04 -3.59
CA THR A 43 14.65 2.44 -3.30
C THR A 43 14.10 3.30 -4.44
N SER A 44 13.63 4.50 -4.12
CA SER A 44 13.28 5.51 -5.12
C SER A 44 14.48 6.23 -5.73
N GLY A 45 15.69 5.95 -5.23
CA GLY A 45 16.88 6.74 -5.53
C GLY A 45 16.94 8.08 -4.78
N HIS A 46 15.90 8.46 -4.02
CA HIS A 46 15.85 9.70 -3.25
C HIS A 46 15.59 9.44 -1.76
N TYR A 47 16.61 9.60 -0.93
CA TYR A 47 16.58 9.18 0.48
C TYR A 47 15.41 9.75 1.30
N LYS A 48 14.99 11.00 1.07
CA LYS A 48 13.85 11.61 1.79
C LYS A 48 12.52 10.96 1.45
N ILE A 49 12.36 10.49 0.21
CA ILE A 49 11.13 9.82 -0.24
C ILE A 49 11.11 8.42 0.35
N ASP A 50 12.25 7.71 0.29
CA ASP A 50 12.40 6.40 0.93
C ASP A 50 12.11 6.48 2.44
N GLU A 51 12.62 7.50 3.12
CA GLU A 51 12.36 7.74 4.54
C GLU A 51 10.87 7.99 4.81
N LEU A 52 10.22 8.84 4.01
CA LEU A 52 8.79 9.12 4.14
C LEU A 52 7.95 7.86 3.96
N ILE A 53 8.18 7.09 2.89
CA ILE A 53 7.43 5.87 2.58
C ILE A 53 7.62 4.85 3.72
N ARG A 54 8.87 4.58 4.12
CA ARG A 54 9.18 3.68 5.23
C ARG A 54 8.52 4.15 6.52
N TYR A 55 8.54 5.45 6.81
CA TYR A 55 7.87 6.01 7.98
C TYR A 55 6.36 5.72 7.97
N THR A 56 5.66 5.92 6.85
CA THR A 56 4.23 5.59 6.77
C THR A 56 3.98 4.09 6.96
N GLN A 57 4.77 3.23 6.32
CA GLN A 57 4.70 1.76 6.44
C GLN A 57 4.91 1.26 7.88
N LEU A 58 5.86 1.87 8.61
CA LEU A 58 6.16 1.54 10.00
C LEU A 58 5.09 1.98 10.99
N ASN A 59 4.25 2.94 10.63
CA ASN A 59 3.25 3.55 11.50
C ASN A 59 1.81 3.20 11.12
N ALA A 60 1.61 2.41 10.07
CA ALA A 60 0.29 1.98 9.61
C ALA A 60 -0.52 1.25 10.69
N ASN A 61 -1.81 1.56 10.79
CA ASN A 61 -2.74 0.82 11.65
C ASN A 61 -3.58 -0.20 10.88
N GLU A 62 -3.65 -0.06 9.57
CA GLU A 62 -4.38 -0.94 8.66
C GLU A 62 -3.70 -1.03 7.29
N SER A 63 -4.18 -1.94 6.44
CA SER A 63 -3.56 -2.24 5.14
C SER A 63 -3.62 -1.09 4.13
N MET A 64 -4.41 -0.05 4.41
CA MET A 64 -4.63 1.10 3.52
C MET A 64 -4.00 2.40 4.06
N ASP A 65 -3.34 2.33 5.21
CA ASP A 65 -2.84 3.49 5.98
C ASP A 65 -1.43 3.95 5.61
N TYR A 66 -0.82 3.36 4.58
CA TYR A 66 0.57 3.65 4.21
C TYR A 66 0.77 3.85 2.72
N LEU A 67 1.89 4.49 2.38
CA LEU A 67 2.32 4.65 1.00
C LEU A 67 2.99 3.36 0.52
N GLU A 68 2.51 2.84 -0.60
CA GLU A 68 3.14 1.72 -1.30
C GLU A 68 4.23 2.24 -2.24
N TRP A 69 5.38 1.57 -2.25
CA TRP A 69 6.39 1.78 -3.28
C TRP A 69 6.12 0.84 -4.45
N ILE A 70 6.00 1.41 -5.64
CA ILE A 70 5.78 0.67 -6.88
C ILE A 70 6.95 1.02 -7.81
N ASP A 71 7.66 0.00 -8.28
CA ASP A 71 8.73 0.21 -9.26
C ASP A 71 8.14 0.68 -10.59
N PHE A 72 8.89 1.53 -11.28
CA PHE A 72 8.46 2.12 -12.54
C PHE A 72 8.22 1.06 -13.61
N ASP A 73 8.92 -0.07 -13.54
CA ASP A 73 8.79 -1.19 -14.48
C ASP A 73 7.44 -1.92 -14.40
N GLN A 74 6.67 -1.72 -13.33
CA GLN A 74 5.30 -2.27 -13.19
C GLN A 74 4.24 -1.47 -13.94
N PHE A 75 4.62 -0.33 -14.51
CA PHE A 75 3.72 0.52 -15.29
C PHE A 75 3.92 0.32 -16.79
N ASP A 76 2.83 0.03 -17.48
CA ASP A 76 2.77 -0.04 -18.95
C ASP A 76 1.98 1.15 -19.53
N LEU A 77 2.15 1.41 -20.82
CA LEU A 77 1.45 2.47 -21.56
C LEU A 77 1.53 3.84 -20.86
N VAL A 78 2.74 4.21 -20.41
CA VAL A 78 3.01 5.50 -19.78
C VAL A 78 2.88 6.62 -20.80
N GLU A 79 1.87 7.46 -20.63
CA GLU A 79 1.52 8.56 -21.52
C GLU A 79 1.56 9.90 -20.78
N ASN A 80 2.16 10.92 -21.39
CA ASN A 80 2.10 12.28 -20.87
C ASN A 80 0.72 12.88 -21.16
N THR A 81 0.03 13.35 -20.11
CA THR A 81 -1.33 13.91 -20.23
C THR A 81 -1.37 15.34 -20.77
N ARG A 82 -0.21 15.95 -21.01
CA ARG A 82 0.04 17.37 -21.31
C ARG A 82 -0.47 18.33 -20.23
N LYS A 83 -0.89 17.81 -19.08
CA LYS A 83 -1.24 18.60 -17.89
C LYS A 83 0.02 18.79 -17.04
N GLN A 84 0.10 19.95 -16.41
CA GLN A 84 1.20 20.34 -15.55
C GLN A 84 0.67 20.67 -14.16
N GLY A 85 1.37 20.21 -13.14
CA GLY A 85 1.27 20.74 -11.78
C GLY A 85 2.18 21.96 -11.62
N ALA A 86 2.18 22.56 -10.42
CA ALA A 86 3.03 23.71 -10.12
C ALA A 86 4.54 23.42 -10.32
N TYR A 87 4.95 22.16 -10.12
CA TYR A 87 6.36 21.72 -10.19
C TYR A 87 6.52 20.37 -10.87
N SER A 88 5.54 19.90 -11.63
CA SER A 88 5.56 18.54 -12.19
C SER A 88 4.77 18.41 -13.49
N SER A 89 5.06 17.35 -14.24
CA SER A 89 4.22 16.89 -15.35
C SER A 89 3.33 15.75 -14.88
N ILE A 90 2.11 15.67 -15.41
CA ILE A 90 1.16 14.62 -15.06
C ILE A 90 1.18 13.55 -16.14
N TYR A 91 1.32 12.30 -15.71
CA TYR A 91 1.31 11.12 -16.57
C TYR A 91 0.15 10.21 -16.22
N SER A 92 -0.24 9.39 -17.18
CA SER A 92 -1.15 8.26 -16.98
C SER A 92 -0.44 6.98 -17.37
N ALA A 93 -0.68 5.90 -16.64
CA ALA A 93 -0.14 4.59 -16.95
C ALA A 93 -1.13 3.49 -16.57
N ILE A 94 -0.88 2.27 -17.03
CA ILE A 94 -1.56 1.06 -16.56
C ILE A 94 -0.65 0.38 -15.55
N TRP A 95 -1.12 0.21 -14.32
CA TRP A 95 -0.44 -0.62 -13.34
C TRP A 95 -0.84 -2.08 -13.56
N MET A 96 0.13 -2.91 -13.95
CA MET A 96 -0.14 -4.27 -14.42
C MET A 96 -0.59 -5.22 -13.30
N GLU A 97 0.10 -5.18 -12.16
CA GLU A 97 -0.24 -5.99 -10.98
C GLU A 97 -1.40 -5.38 -10.20
N GLY A 98 -1.59 -4.07 -10.32
CA GLY A 98 -2.62 -3.33 -9.61
C GLY A 98 -2.37 -3.28 -8.09
N PRO A 99 -3.21 -2.53 -7.38
CA PRO A 99 -3.13 -2.44 -5.93
C PRO A 99 -3.57 -3.75 -5.26
N VAL A 100 -2.82 -4.17 -4.26
CA VAL A 100 -3.17 -5.33 -3.42
C VAL A 100 -4.25 -4.92 -2.42
N TRP A 101 -5.51 -4.91 -2.87
CA TRP A 101 -6.66 -4.77 -1.96
C TRP A 101 -7.20 -6.15 -1.63
N ASN A 102 -7.07 -6.55 -0.35
CA ASN A 102 -7.84 -7.68 0.18
C ASN A 102 -9.25 -7.16 0.55
N LEU A 103 -10.08 -6.91 -0.45
CA LEU A 103 -11.52 -6.75 -0.26
C LEU A 103 -12.18 -8.09 -0.62
N ASP A 104 -13.13 -8.52 0.20
CA ASP A 104 -13.73 -9.87 0.22
C ASP A 104 -14.12 -10.44 -1.18
N GLU A 105 -14.22 -11.78 -1.26
CA GLU A 105 -14.34 -12.69 -2.44
C GLU A 105 -15.33 -12.33 -3.58
N GLU A 106 -16.06 -11.22 -3.54
CA GLU A 106 -16.95 -10.79 -4.63
C GLU A 106 -16.28 -9.87 -5.67
N ALA A 107 -14.96 -9.69 -5.59
CA ALA A 107 -14.18 -9.01 -6.63
C ALA A 107 -13.93 -9.87 -7.90
N GLU A 108 -14.43 -11.11 -7.97
CA GLU A 108 -14.29 -11.97 -9.15
C GLU A 108 -15.11 -11.53 -10.39
N ILE A 109 -15.89 -10.44 -10.33
CA ILE A 109 -16.65 -9.90 -11.49
C ILE A 109 -16.01 -8.66 -12.11
N LEU A 110 -14.83 -8.23 -11.65
CA LEU A 110 -13.97 -7.33 -12.42
C LEU A 110 -12.75 -8.11 -12.85
N SER A 111 -12.80 -8.72 -14.05
CA SER A 111 -11.59 -9.05 -14.81
C SER A 111 -10.59 -7.89 -14.63
N PRO A 112 -9.31 -8.11 -14.28
CA PRO A 112 -8.39 -7.07 -13.83
C PRO A 112 -8.49 -5.88 -14.78
N SER A 113 -9.29 -4.89 -14.38
CA SER A 113 -9.78 -3.89 -15.31
C SER A 113 -8.71 -2.84 -15.34
N LYS A 114 -7.57 -3.17 -16.00
CA LYS A 114 -6.41 -2.32 -16.30
C LYS A 114 -6.64 -0.89 -15.82
N LEU A 115 -6.43 -0.66 -14.52
CA LEU A 115 -6.84 0.60 -13.93
C LEU A 115 -5.86 1.64 -14.45
N ARG A 116 -6.38 2.62 -15.19
CA ARG A 116 -5.57 3.73 -15.64
C ARG A 116 -5.26 4.59 -14.41
N TYR A 117 -4.03 4.47 -13.94
CA TYR A 117 -3.53 5.26 -12.83
C TYR A 117 -3.15 6.65 -13.35
N TYR A 118 -3.70 7.68 -12.72
CA TYR A 118 -3.31 9.06 -12.96
C TYR A 118 -2.45 9.50 -11.78
N GLY A 119 -1.15 9.65 -12.03
CA GLY A 119 -0.18 9.96 -10.99
C GLY A 119 0.74 11.10 -11.41
N THR A 120 1.29 11.77 -10.42
CA THR A 120 2.45 12.63 -10.63
C THR A 120 3.69 11.76 -10.62
N LEU A 121 4.25 11.46 -11.79
CA LEU A 121 5.60 10.89 -11.88
C LEU A 121 6.59 12.02 -11.59
N MET A 122 7.14 12.06 -10.39
CA MET A 122 8.27 12.92 -10.08
C MET A 122 9.53 12.31 -10.68
N GLN A 123 9.84 12.66 -11.94
CA GLN A 123 11.18 12.43 -12.48
C GLN A 123 12.13 13.43 -11.81
N TYR A 124 13.01 12.91 -10.97
CA TYR A 124 14.15 13.67 -10.45
C TYR A 124 15.29 13.56 -11.47
N ASN A 125 15.70 14.70 -12.02
CA ASN A 125 16.90 14.82 -12.86
C ASN A 125 18.17 14.76 -12.00
#